data_AF-A0A251TEB4-F1
#
_entry.id   AF-A0A251TEB4-F1
#
_cell.length_a   1.000
_cell.length_b   1.000
_cell.length_c   1.000
_cell.angle_alpha   90.00
_cell.angle_beta   90.00
_cell.angle_gamma   90.00
#
_symmetry.space_group_name_H-M   'P 1'
#
loop_
_entity.id
_entity.type
_entity.pdbx_description
1 polymer ?
#
loop_
_entity_poly.entity_id
_entity_poly.type
_entity_poly.pdbx_seq_one_letter_code
_entity_poly.pdbx_strand_id
1 'polypeptide(L)'
;MMDASGSKYLSVFKPIDEELMAVNNPRGLPLSTDGEGLKKGTTVGEGALREVAASILDHPKGERRVVSGLHKGFNHPDGVKEKIGSLQMFMENNGSCEDMGPSSFPVDEVQKISVLNIRMANILQLCNHIKER
;
A
#
# COMPACT_ATOMS: atom_id res chain seq x y z
N MET A 1 1.17 8.13 9.95
CA MET A 1 1.75 8.40 11.27
C MET A 1 2.61 9.65 11.18
N MET A 2 2.44 10.54 12.15
CA MET A 2 3.21 11.78 12.25
C MET A 2 4.42 11.58 13.17
N ASP A 3 5.37 12.51 13.09
CA ASP A 3 6.43 12.64 14.08
C ASP A 3 5.88 13.05 15.46
N ALA A 4 6.73 13.03 16.49
CA ALA A 4 6.32 13.37 17.86
C ALA A 4 5.78 14.81 17.99
N SER A 5 6.15 15.71 17.06
CA SER A 5 5.64 17.09 17.02
C SER A 5 4.28 17.23 16.34
N GLY A 6 3.80 16.20 15.63
CA GLY A 6 2.57 16.26 14.83
C GLY A 6 2.69 17.12 13.57
N SER A 7 3.90 17.57 13.20
CA SER A 7 4.12 18.53 12.13
C SER A 7 4.43 17.87 10.78
N LYS A 8 4.94 16.63 10.79
CA LYS A 8 5.35 15.94 9.56
C LYS A 8 4.82 14.50 9.51
N TYR A 9 4.31 14.10 8.35
CA TYR A 9 4.02 12.70 8.06
C TYR A 9 5.31 11.92 7.81
N LEU A 10 5.51 10.84 8.58
CA LEU A 10 6.68 9.97 8.46
C LEU A 10 6.38 8.68 7.70
N SER A 11 5.17 8.16 7.87
CA SER A 11 4.78 6.87 7.30
C SER A 11 3.27 6.75 7.10
N VAL A 12 2.87 5.84 6.26
CA VAL A 12 1.49 5.42 6.01
C VAL A 12 1.35 3.99 6.54
N PHE A 13 0.39 3.78 7.42
CA PHE A 13 0.04 2.45 7.91
C PHE A 13 -1.23 1.97 7.23
N LYS A 14 -1.22 0.75 6.70
CA LYS A 14 -2.36 0.16 5.98
C LYS A 14 -2.79 -1.12 6.71
N PRO A 15 -3.86 -1.08 7.52
CA PRO A 15 -4.35 -2.23 8.26
C PRO A 15 -4.94 -3.29 7.32
N ILE A 16 -4.62 -4.56 7.57
CA ILE A 16 -5.09 -5.71 6.78
C ILE A 16 -6.62 -5.85 6.84
N ASP A 17 -7.20 -5.62 8.01
CA ASP A 17 -8.62 -5.75 8.27
C ASP A 17 -9.47 -4.59 7.73
N GLU A 18 -8.83 -3.52 7.23
CA GLU A 18 -9.47 -2.36 6.61
C GLU A 18 -9.35 -2.34 5.08
N GLU A 19 -8.79 -3.40 4.48
CA GLU A 19 -8.72 -3.54 3.03
C GLU A 19 -10.13 -3.56 2.39
N LEU A 20 -10.18 -3.32 1.08
CA LEU A 20 -11.44 -3.41 0.34
C LEU A 20 -12.03 -4.82 0.51
N MET A 21 -13.30 -4.89 0.89
CA MET A 21 -14.03 -6.14 1.18
C MET A 21 -13.54 -6.89 2.44
N ALA A 22 -12.68 -6.28 3.26
CA ALA A 22 -12.32 -6.79 4.58
C ALA A 22 -13.37 -6.41 5.64
N VAL A 23 -13.31 -7.08 6.79
CA VAL A 23 -14.30 -6.98 7.87
C VAL A 23 -14.49 -5.58 8.42
N ASN A 24 -13.41 -4.81 8.55
CA ASN A 24 -13.42 -3.47 9.12
C ASN A 24 -13.20 -2.41 8.04
N ASN A 25 -13.52 -2.69 6.78
CA ASN A 25 -13.38 -1.73 5.70
C ASN A 25 -14.15 -0.43 6.00
N PRO A 26 -13.47 0.73 6.12
CA PRO A 26 -14.11 2.00 6.47
C PRO A 26 -15.11 2.48 5.42
N ARG A 27 -15.07 1.93 4.20
CA ARG A 27 -16.01 2.26 3.12
C ARG A 27 -17.32 1.47 3.17
N GLY A 28 -17.44 0.49 4.07
CA GLY A 28 -18.65 -0.33 4.21
C GLY A 28 -18.97 -1.19 2.99
N LEU A 29 -17.96 -1.57 2.19
CA LEU A 29 -18.17 -2.52 1.08
C LEU A 29 -18.55 -3.90 1.63
N PRO A 30 -19.32 -4.70 0.87
CA PRO A 30 -19.63 -6.07 1.27
C PRO A 30 -18.36 -6.88 1.50
N LEU A 31 -18.40 -7.70 2.56
CA LEU A 31 -17.39 -8.70 2.87
C LEU A 31 -17.22 -9.67 1.70
N SER A 32 -15.98 -10.03 1.41
CA SER A 32 -15.70 -11.10 0.47
C SER A 32 -16.20 -12.44 1.02
N THR A 33 -16.96 -13.18 0.20
CA THR A 33 -17.52 -14.50 0.56
C THR A 33 -16.67 -15.66 0.08
N ASP A 34 -15.86 -15.45 -0.96
CA ASP A 34 -14.95 -16.41 -1.58
C ASP A 34 -13.47 -16.14 -1.25
N GLY A 35 -13.18 -15.06 -0.54
CA GLY A 35 -11.83 -14.61 -0.24
C GLY A 35 -11.19 -13.79 -1.37
N GLU A 36 -11.84 -13.67 -2.54
CA GLU A 36 -11.37 -12.79 -3.61
C GLU A 36 -11.56 -11.33 -3.21
N GLY A 37 -10.53 -10.54 -3.44
CA GLY A 37 -10.57 -9.08 -3.34
C GLY A 37 -11.26 -8.45 -4.53
N LEU A 38 -11.34 -7.13 -4.52
CA LEU A 38 -12.06 -6.36 -5.54
C LEU A 38 -11.55 -6.63 -6.97
N LYS A 39 -10.27 -7.01 -7.12
CA LYS A 39 -9.70 -7.42 -8.41
C LYS A 39 -9.55 -8.94 -8.44
N LYS A 40 -10.03 -9.55 -9.52
CA LYS A 40 -9.87 -10.99 -9.80
C LYS A 40 -8.40 -11.39 -9.70
N GLY A 41 -8.11 -12.48 -9.01
CA GLY A 41 -6.74 -12.95 -8.77
C GLY A 41 -6.00 -12.24 -7.61
N THR A 42 -6.70 -11.41 -6.82
CA THR A 42 -6.18 -10.91 -5.54
C THR A 42 -7.01 -11.46 -4.40
N THR A 43 -6.38 -11.80 -3.28
CA THR A 43 -7.07 -12.18 -2.03
C THR A 43 -7.22 -10.95 -1.12
N VAL A 44 -8.36 -10.86 -0.41
CA VAL A 44 -8.57 -9.86 0.65
C VAL A 44 -7.59 -10.11 1.80
N GLY A 45 -6.96 -9.04 2.30
CA GLY A 45 -6.08 -9.09 3.46
C GLY A 45 -4.63 -9.49 3.16
N GLU A 46 -4.31 -9.82 1.91
CA GLU A 46 -2.95 -10.09 1.46
C GLU A 46 -2.22 -8.85 0.95
N GLY A 47 -2.88 -7.68 0.90
CA GLY A 47 -2.27 -6.44 0.42
C GLY A 47 -1.03 -6.06 1.20
N ALA A 48 -1.07 -6.12 2.53
CA ALA A 48 0.08 -5.85 3.38
C ALA A 48 1.28 -6.77 3.07
N LEU A 49 1.04 -8.06 2.83
CA LEU A 49 2.09 -9.03 2.46
C LEU A 49 2.68 -8.71 1.09
N ARG A 50 1.84 -8.36 0.11
CA ARG A 50 2.30 -7.92 -1.22
C ARG A 50 3.18 -6.68 -1.14
N GLU A 51 2.84 -5.72 -0.30
CA GLU A 51 3.67 -4.53 -0.09
C GLU A 51 5.03 -4.84 0.55
N VAL A 52 5.05 -5.74 1.54
CA VAL A 52 6.30 -6.18 2.17
C VAL A 52 7.17 -6.93 1.16
N ALA A 53 6.58 -7.84 0.38
CA ALA A 53 7.28 -8.56 -0.69
C ALA A 53 7.88 -7.60 -1.73
N ALA A 54 7.11 -6.58 -2.17
CA ALA A 54 7.59 -5.54 -3.07
C ALA A 54 8.81 -4.82 -2.49
N SER A 55 8.76 -4.45 -1.21
CA SER A 55 9.87 -3.75 -0.55
C SER A 55 11.12 -4.63 -0.42
N ILE A 56 10.97 -5.93 -0.16
CA ILE A 56 12.09 -6.86 -0.06
C ILE A 56 12.74 -7.06 -1.43
N LEU A 57 11.95 -7.16 -2.50
CA LEU A 57 12.45 -7.31 -3.87
C LEU A 57 13.19 -6.06 -4.37
N ASP A 58 12.70 -4.89 -4.00
CA ASP A 58 13.27 -3.59 -4.39
C ASP A 58 14.52 -3.25 -3.55
N HIS A 59 14.51 -3.60 -2.26
CA HIS A 59 15.58 -3.32 -1.31
C HIS A 59 15.87 -4.54 -0.41
N PRO A 60 16.66 -5.52 -0.86
CA PRO A 60 16.90 -6.77 -0.13
C PRO A 60 17.60 -6.60 1.22
N LYS A 61 18.13 -5.41 1.52
CA LYS A 61 18.77 -5.04 2.79
C LYS A 61 17.88 -4.21 3.72
N GLY A 62 16.65 -3.87 3.30
CA GLY A 62 15.74 -3.02 4.06
C GLY A 62 14.91 -3.83 5.07
N GLU A 63 14.88 -3.40 6.33
CA GLU A 63 13.95 -3.94 7.32
C GLU A 63 12.57 -3.29 7.14
N ARG A 64 11.71 -3.90 6.30
CA ARG A 64 10.27 -3.62 6.33
C ARG A 64 9.53 -4.90 6.64
N ARG A 65 8.67 -4.83 7.66
CA ARG A 65 7.93 -5.96 8.21
C ARG A 65 6.46 -5.58 8.27
N VAL A 66 5.60 -6.58 8.29
CA VAL A 66 4.25 -6.41 8.82
C VAL A 66 4.39 -6.00 10.28
N VAL A 67 3.72 -4.93 10.69
CA VAL A 67 3.80 -4.39 12.06
C VAL A 67 2.40 -4.35 12.68
N SER A 68 2.34 -4.46 14.01
CA SER A 68 1.13 -4.13 14.75
C SER A 68 1.14 -2.64 15.11
N GLY A 69 -0.03 -2.02 15.07
CA GLY A 69 -0.22 -0.61 15.38
C GLY A 69 -1.55 -0.39 16.09
N LEU A 70 -1.53 0.52 17.06
CA LEU A 70 -2.72 1.00 17.76
C LEU A 70 -2.93 2.47 17.44
N HIS A 71 -4.06 2.82 16.82
CA HIS A 71 -4.38 4.21 16.55
C HIS A 71 -5.88 4.44 16.63
N LYS A 72 -6.29 5.56 17.25
CA LYS A 72 -7.71 5.92 17.41
C LYS A 72 -8.43 6.19 16.09
N GLY A 73 -7.68 6.60 15.06
CA GLY A 73 -8.20 6.85 13.72
C GLY A 73 -8.39 5.61 12.85
N PHE A 74 -8.04 4.41 13.34
CA PHE A 74 -8.38 3.17 12.65
C PHE A 74 -9.85 2.79 12.90
N ASN A 75 -10.44 2.01 12.01
CA ASN A 75 -11.84 1.61 12.11
C ASN A 75 -12.04 0.48 13.14
N HIS A 76 -12.50 0.84 14.33
CA HIS A 76 -12.65 -0.08 15.47
C HIS A 76 -14.12 -0.25 15.87
N PRO A 77 -14.87 -1.21 15.29
CA PRO A 77 -16.27 -1.42 15.65
C PRO A 77 -16.45 -1.88 17.11
N ASP A 78 -15.50 -2.65 17.66
CA ASP A 78 -15.56 -3.21 19.02
C ASP A 78 -14.63 -2.50 20.02
N GLY A 79 -14.29 -1.24 19.76
CA GLY A 79 -13.32 -0.49 20.57
C GLY A 79 -11.87 -0.65 20.13
N VAL A 80 -11.00 0.23 20.63
CA VAL A 80 -9.62 0.44 20.14
C VAL A 80 -8.77 -0.82 20.38
N LYS A 81 -8.46 -1.54 19.30
CA LYS A 81 -7.64 -2.77 19.30
C LYS A 81 -6.39 -2.60 18.45
N GLU A 82 -5.33 -3.36 18.74
CA GLU A 82 -4.17 -3.39 17.85
C GLU A 82 -4.55 -4.01 16.50
N LYS A 83 -4.02 -3.42 15.44
CA LYS A 83 -4.23 -3.87 14.06
C LYS A 83 -2.90 -4.23 13.44
N ILE A 84 -2.93 -5.24 12.59
CA ILE A 84 -1.76 -5.72 11.86
C ILE A 84 -1.82 -5.14 10.45
N GLY A 85 -0.71 -4.64 9.94
CA GLY A 85 -0.67 -3.96 8.65
C GLY A 85 0.75 -3.76 8.11
N SER A 86 0.83 -3.24 6.89
CA SER A 86 2.09 -2.78 6.31
C SER A 86 2.36 -1.33 6.74
N LEU A 87 3.65 -1.02 6.93
CA LEU A 87 4.11 0.34 7.20
C LEU A 87 5.01 0.80 6.04
N GLN A 88 4.52 1.79 5.30
CA GLN A 88 5.23 2.40 4.18
C GLN A 88 5.77 3.76 4.60
N MET A 89 7.01 4.09 4.24
CA MET A 89 7.54 5.43 4.45
C MET A 89 6.73 6.45 3.63
N PHE A 90 6.38 7.58 4.23
CA PHE A 90 5.66 8.63 3.53
C PHE A 90 6.63 9.32 2.56
N MET A 91 6.19 9.46 1.31
CA MET A 91 6.89 10.21 0.29
C MET A 91 6.01 11.38 -0.10
N GLU A 92 6.59 12.57 -0.22
CA GLU A 92 5.86 13.73 -0.72
C GLU A 92 5.44 13.49 -2.17
N ASN A 93 4.18 13.74 -2.47
CA ASN A 93 3.62 13.57 -3.80
C ASN A 93 4.02 14.78 -4.67
N ASN A 94 4.58 14.53 -5.85
CA ASN A 94 4.98 15.54 -6.82
C ASN A 94 3.99 15.72 -7.99
N GLY A 95 2.76 15.25 -7.82
CA GLY A 95 1.68 15.35 -8.79
C GLY A 95 1.32 14.01 -9.42
N SER A 96 0.29 14.06 -10.26
CA SER A 96 -0.22 12.90 -10.96
C SER A 96 0.49 12.71 -12.29
N CYS A 97 1.03 11.54 -12.54
CA CYS A 97 1.67 11.24 -13.81
C CYS A 97 0.76 11.19 -15.05
N GLU A 98 -0.59 11.08 -14.96
CA GLU A 98 -1.40 11.40 -16.16
C GLU A 98 -1.21 12.87 -16.60
N ASP A 99 -0.78 13.74 -15.68
CA ASP A 99 -0.48 15.14 -15.94
C ASP A 99 1.00 15.36 -16.32
N MET A 100 1.82 14.29 -16.35
CA MET A 100 3.25 14.35 -16.68
C MET A 100 3.55 13.65 -18.00
N GLY A 101 4.39 14.27 -18.84
CA GLY A 101 4.86 13.66 -20.07
C GLY A 101 5.87 12.53 -19.81
N PRO A 102 6.04 11.57 -20.75
CA PRO A 102 7.03 10.49 -20.62
C PRO A 102 8.47 10.98 -20.38
N SER A 103 8.80 12.18 -20.86
CA SER A 103 10.10 12.82 -20.66
C SER A 103 10.37 13.25 -19.22
N SER A 104 9.34 13.32 -18.36
CA SER A 104 9.47 13.64 -16.95
C SER A 104 10.02 12.48 -16.12
N PHE A 105 10.10 11.28 -16.69
CA PHE A 105 10.54 10.06 -15.99
C PHE A 105 11.96 9.66 -16.39
N PRO A 106 12.89 9.55 -15.42
CA PRO A 106 14.18 8.94 -15.69
C PRO A 106 14.01 7.49 -16.16
N VAL A 107 14.62 7.14 -17.28
CA VAL A 107 14.50 5.81 -17.90
C VAL A 107 14.89 4.70 -16.92
N ASP A 108 15.95 4.91 -16.12
CA ASP A 108 16.41 3.94 -15.13
C ASP A 108 15.34 3.65 -14.06
N GLU A 109 14.60 4.66 -13.61
CA GLU A 109 13.52 4.49 -12.61
C GLU A 109 12.33 3.75 -13.22
N VAL A 110 11.96 4.05 -14.46
CA VAL A 110 10.91 3.33 -15.20
C VAL A 110 11.27 1.86 -15.37
N GLN A 111 12.54 1.57 -15.68
CA GLN A 111 13.04 0.21 -15.82
C GLN A 111 13.00 -0.56 -14.49
N LYS A 112 13.40 0.06 -13.37
CA LYS A 112 13.31 -0.56 -12.03
C LYS A 112 11.88 -0.95 -11.70
N ILE A 113 10.92 -0.04 -11.90
CA ILE A 113 9.49 -0.29 -11.68
C ILE A 113 9.00 -1.43 -12.58
N SER A 114 9.42 -1.45 -13.85
CA SER A 114 9.04 -2.49 -14.81
C SER A 114 9.54 -3.87 -14.38
N VAL A 115 10.81 -3.99 -13.97
CA VAL A 115 11.37 -5.26 -13.49
C VAL A 115 10.66 -5.73 -12.23
N LEU A 116 10.36 -4.82 -11.29
CA LEU A 116 9.63 -5.14 -10.07
C LEU A 116 8.21 -5.66 -10.37
N ASN A 117 7.49 -5.00 -11.28
CA ASN A 117 6.15 -5.41 -11.69
C ASN A 117 6.13 -6.78 -12.37
N ILE A 118 7.11 -7.06 -13.24
CA ILE A 118 7.25 -8.37 -13.89
C ILE A 118 7.49 -9.46 -12.82
N ARG A 119 8.41 -9.21 -11.87
CA ARG A 119 8.74 -10.18 -10.81
C ARG A 119 7.58 -10.49 -9.87
N MET A 120 6.76 -9.49 -9.58
CA MET A 120 5.57 -9.69 -8.74
C MET A 120 4.36 -10.25 -9.50
N ALA A 121 4.50 -10.51 -10.81
CA ALA A 121 3.36 -10.76 -11.71
C ALA A 121 2.25 -9.70 -11.54
N ASN A 122 2.64 -8.49 -11.15
CA ASN A 122 1.75 -7.37 -10.87
C ASN A 122 1.42 -6.67 -12.19
N ILE A 123 0.75 -7.39 -13.09
CA ILE A 123 0.44 -6.95 -14.46
C ILE A 123 -0.64 -5.84 -14.46
N LEU A 124 -1.21 -5.47 -13.31
CA LEU A 124 -2.38 -4.59 -13.19
C LEU A 124 -2.16 -3.33 -12.34
N GLN A 125 -0.97 -2.73 -12.44
CA GLN A 125 -0.65 -1.45 -11.78
C GLN A 125 0.06 -0.40 -12.65
N LEU A 126 0.28 -0.65 -13.95
CA LEU A 126 1.03 0.28 -14.81
C LEU A 126 0.25 1.54 -15.26
N CYS A 127 -1.07 1.63 -15.06
CA CYS A 127 -1.82 2.86 -15.44
C CYS A 127 -2.22 3.76 -14.26
N ASN A 128 -2.17 3.29 -13.00
CA ASN A 128 -2.60 4.10 -11.84
C ASN A 128 -1.49 4.42 -10.84
N HIS A 129 -0.24 3.96 -11.06
CA HIS A 129 0.89 4.21 -10.16
C HIS A 129 2.09 4.91 -10.81
N ILE A 130 2.08 5.09 -12.13
CA ILE A 130 2.62 6.32 -12.71
C ILE A 130 1.46 7.32 -12.61
N LYS A 131 1.06 7.63 -11.36
CA LYS A 131 0.17 8.73 -11.01
C LYS A 131 0.47 9.39 -9.65
N GLU A 132 1.65 9.09 -9.09
CA GLU A 132 2.28 9.76 -7.94
C GLU A 132 3.81 9.51 -7.98
N ARG A 133 4.44 9.76 -9.12
CA ARG A 133 5.86 10.13 -9.24
C ARG A 133 6.00 11.08 -10.41
#